data_AF-A0A0F9HXK5-F1
#
_entry.id   AF-A0A0F9HXK5-F1
#
_cell.length_a   1.000
_cell.length_b   1.000
_cell.length_c   1.000
_cell.angle_alpha   90.00
_cell.angle_beta   90.00
_cell.angle_gamma   90.00
#
_symmetry.space_group_name_H-M   'P 1'
#
loop_
_entity.id
_entity.type
_entity.pdbx_description
1 polymer ?
#
loop_
_entity_poly.entity_id
_entity_poly.type
_entity_poly.pdbx_seq_one_letter_code
_entity_poly.pdbx_strand_id
1 'polypeptide(L)'
;MEGTISNYKRGRHLVHQKHCILVFPNIKSRKEANKLISRTVVWKSSSGKELKGVISRAHGSNGAVRAHFKRAGVPGQALGQKVKIIK
;
A
#
# COMPACT_ATOMS: atom_id res chain seq x y z
N MET A 1 -8.44 9.90 -0.52
CA MET A 1 -7.04 10.12 -0.93
C MET A 1 -6.61 8.95 -1.79
N GLU A 2 -6.03 9.22 -2.97
CA GLU A 2 -5.54 8.19 -3.89
C GLU A 2 -4.02 8.03 -3.75
N GLY A 3 -3.54 6.80 -3.85
CA GLY A 3 -2.12 6.47 -3.92
C GLY A 3 -1.87 5.38 -4.95
N THR A 4 -0.62 5.02 -5.14
CA THR A 4 -0.19 3.99 -6.09
C THR A 4 0.51 2.86 -5.35
N ILE A 5 0.22 1.61 -5.73
CA ILE A 5 0.98 0.46 -5.25
C ILE A 5 2.31 0.46 -6.00
N SER A 6 3.41 0.73 -5.31
CA SER A 6 4.74 0.73 -5.94
C SER A 6 5.27 -0.69 -6.09
N ASN A 7 5.40 -1.41 -4.97
CA ASN A 7 5.96 -2.76 -4.98
C ASN A 7 5.54 -3.52 -3.70
N TYR A 8 5.82 -4.81 -3.66
CA TYR A 8 5.78 -5.57 -2.41
C TYR A 8 6.97 -5.21 -1.51
N LYS A 9 6.81 -5.48 -0.21
CA LYS A 9 7.96 -5.59 0.69
C LYS A 9 8.80 -6.77 0.21
N ARG A 10 9.99 -6.49 -0.30
CA ARG A 10 10.92 -7.51 -0.78
C ARG A 10 12.33 -7.24 -0.25
N GLY A 11 13.09 -8.32 -0.11
CA GLY A 11 14.55 -8.28 -0.09
C GLY A 11 15.10 -8.60 -1.49
N ARG A 12 16.37 -9.00 -1.54
CA ARG A 12 17.03 -9.41 -2.79
C ARG A 12 16.37 -10.65 -3.42
N HIS A 13 16.08 -11.66 -2.60
CA HIS A 13 15.53 -12.96 -3.06
C HIS A 13 14.12 -13.26 -2.54
N LEU A 14 13.70 -12.63 -1.44
CA LEU A 14 12.41 -12.91 -0.81
C LEU A 14 11.39 -11.80 -1.08
N VAL A 15 10.17 -12.18 -1.46
CA VAL A 15 9.05 -11.25 -1.66
C VAL A 15 7.93 -11.58 -0.67
N HIS A 16 7.47 -10.58 0.09
CA HIS A 16 6.35 -10.73 0.99
C HIS A 16 5.07 -10.17 0.38
N GLN A 17 4.29 -11.02 -0.28
CA GLN A 17 3.09 -10.66 -1.05
C GLN A 17 1.97 -10.00 -0.22
N LYS A 18 1.93 -10.23 1.10
CA LYS A 18 0.94 -9.63 2.01
C LYS A 18 1.23 -8.18 2.36
N HIS A 19 2.48 -7.75 2.18
CA HIS A 19 2.91 -6.40 2.53
C HIS A 19 3.23 -5.63 1.26
N CYS A 20 2.50 -4.55 1.01
CA CYS A 20 2.73 -3.67 -0.12
C CYS A 20 3.24 -2.31 0.34
N ILE A 21 4.04 -1.69 -0.51
CA ILE A 21 4.52 -0.32 -0.38
C ILE A 21 3.59 0.55 -1.21
N LEU A 22 2.96 1.51 -0.56
CA LEU A 22 2.09 2.50 -1.17
C LEU A 22 2.81 3.84 -1.19
N VAL A 23 2.70 4.53 -2.32
CA VAL A 23 3.21 5.89 -2.51
C VAL A 23 2.03 6.81 -2.74
N PHE A 24 1.97 7.89 -1.98
CA PHE A 24 0.95 8.92 -2.13
C PHE A 24 1.63 10.18 -2.68
N PRO A 25 1.14 10.78 -3.78
CA PRO A 25 1.80 11.94 -4.40
C PRO A 25 1.87 13.15 -3.46
N ASN A 26 0.92 13.25 -2.52
CA ASN A 26 0.80 14.39 -1.61
C ASN A 26 1.63 14.22 -0.32
N ILE A 27 2.28 13.08 -0.10
CA ILE A 27 3.05 12.81 1.12
C ILE A 27 4.50 12.58 0.75
N LYS A 28 5.36 13.53 1.15
CA LYS A 28 6.79 13.50 0.82
C LYS A 28 7.67 13.23 2.03
N SER A 29 7.13 13.44 3.24
CA SER A 29 7.88 13.28 4.49
C SER A 29 7.42 12.07 5.30
N ARG A 30 8.37 11.47 6.04
CA ARG A 30 8.06 10.40 7.01
C ARG A 30 7.05 10.84 8.09
N LYS A 31 7.08 12.12 8.48
CA LYS A 31 6.17 12.68 9.50
C LYS A 31 4.73 12.68 8.99
N GLU A 32 4.49 13.08 7.74
CA GLU A 32 3.17 13.01 7.10
C GLU A 32 2.71 11.56 6.92
N ALA A 33 3.60 10.67 6.48
CA ALA A 33 3.28 9.26 6.30
C ALA A 33 2.85 8.58 7.61
N ASN A 34 3.42 8.97 8.75
CA ASN A 34 3.00 8.46 10.06
C ASN A 34 1.56 8.83 10.42
N LYS A 35 1.03 9.95 9.92
CA LYS A 35 -0.38 10.33 10.15
C LYS A 35 -1.37 9.39 9.46
N LEU A 36 -0.91 8.63 8.47
CA LEU A 36 -1.71 7.65 7.74
C LEU A 36 -1.70 6.24 8.36
N ILE A 37 -0.98 6.04 9.47
CA ILE A 37 -0.95 4.74 10.15
C ILE A 37 -2.37 4.39 10.64
N SER A 38 -2.69 3.10 10.60
CA SER A 38 -3.99 2.51 10.98
C SER A 38 -5.17 2.87 10.07
N ARG A 39 -4.92 3.58 8.96
CA ARG A 39 -5.94 3.86 7.94
C ARG A 39 -6.21 2.64 7.05
N THR A 40 -7.44 2.52 6.56
CA THR A 40 -7.85 1.41 5.69
C THR A 40 -7.72 1.80 4.23
N VAL A 41 -7.02 0.96 3.46
CA VAL A 41 -6.83 1.09 2.02
C VAL A 41 -7.62 0.03 1.29
N VAL A 42 -8.13 0.40 0.12
CA VAL A 42 -8.83 -0.52 -0.78
C VAL A 42 -8.24 -0.42 -2.16
N TRP A 43 -7.92 -1.60 -2.70
CA TRP A 43 -7.61 -1.81 -4.10
C TRP A 43 -8.81 -2.47 -4.77
N LYS A 44 -9.14 -2.04 -5.99
CA LYS A 44 -10.20 -2.65 -6.79
C LYS A 44 -9.58 -3.31 -8.02
N SER A 45 -9.94 -4.57 -8.28
CA SER A 45 -9.58 -5.23 -9.53
C SER A 45 -10.44 -4.71 -10.69
N SER A 46 -9.98 -4.93 -11.91
CA SER A 46 -10.79 -4.71 -13.13
C SER A 46 -12.09 -5.50 -13.12
N SER A 47 -12.10 -6.67 -12.47
CA SER A 47 -13.27 -7.53 -12.25
C SER A 47 -14.17 -7.11 -11.08
N GLY A 48 -13.93 -5.96 -10.46
CA GLY A 48 -14.76 -5.42 -9.37
C GLY A 48 -14.53 -6.03 -7.98
N LYS A 49 -13.54 -6.91 -7.81
CA LYS A 49 -13.18 -7.46 -6.50
C LYS A 49 -12.42 -6.40 -5.70
N GLU A 50 -12.87 -6.18 -4.46
CA GLU A 50 -12.25 -5.24 -3.54
C GLU A 50 -11.33 -5.96 -2.56
N LEU A 51 -10.05 -5.58 -2.54
CA LEU A 51 -9.09 -6.05 -1.56
C LEU A 51 -8.83 -4.94 -0.53
N LYS A 52 -9.19 -5.22 0.71
CA LYS A 52 -8.99 -4.31 1.84
C LYS A 52 -7.66 -4.62 2.54
N GLY A 53 -6.93 -3.56 2.87
CA GLY A 53 -5.70 -3.61 3.64
C GLY A 53 -5.64 -2.50 4.69
N VAL A 54 -4.75 -2.65 5.66
CA VAL A 54 -4.54 -1.64 6.72
C VAL A 54 -3.11 -1.11 6.61
N ILE A 55 -2.95 0.21 6.73
CA ILE A 55 -1.63 0.83 6.78
C ILE A 55 -1.01 0.55 8.15
N SER A 56 0.14 -0.14 8.13
CA SER A 56 0.84 -0.61 9.32
C SER A 56 1.89 0.36 9.82
N ARG A 57 2.71 0.90 8.91
CA ARG A 57 3.85 1.77 9.26
C ARG A 57 4.30 2.61 8.08
N ALA A 58 5.00 3.71 8.34
CA ALA A 58 5.75 4.42 7.32
C ALA A 58 6.93 3.58 6.79
N HIS A 59 7.28 3.80 5.52
CA HIS A 59 8.34 3.10 4.80
C HIS A 59 9.35 4.13 4.23
N GLY A 60 10.61 4.00 4.63
CA GLY A 60 11.66 4.93 4.22
C GLY A 60 11.49 6.36 4.75
N SER A 61 12.16 7.30 4.10
CA SER A 61 12.13 8.74 4.37
C SER A 61 11.17 9.52 3.45
N ASN A 62 10.93 9.02 2.24
CA ASN A 62 10.26 9.73 1.14
C ASN A 62 8.73 9.71 1.22
N GLY A 63 8.14 9.48 2.40
CA GLY A 63 6.70 9.52 2.58
C GLY A 63 5.93 8.26 2.13
N ALA A 64 6.61 7.18 1.74
CA ALA A 64 5.93 5.92 1.43
C ALA A 64 5.38 5.25 2.71
N VAL A 65 4.36 4.41 2.55
CA VAL A 65 3.78 3.63 3.67
C VAL A 65 3.66 2.16 3.32
N ARG A 66 3.61 1.32 4.35
CA ARG A 66 3.42 -0.12 4.22
C ARG A 66 1.99 -0.49 4.59
N ALA A 67 1.28 -1.07 3.64
CA ALA A 67 -0.03 -1.67 3.86
C ALA A 67 0.08 -3.19 4.02
N HIS A 68 -0.72 -3.74 4.92
CA HIS A 68 -0.91 -5.17 5.11
C HIS A 68 -2.29 -5.56 4.56
N PHE A 69 -2.30 -6.40 3.54
CA PHE A 69 -3.50 -6.94 2.93
C PHE A 69 -3.83 -8.32 3.54
N LYS A 70 -5.12 -8.66 3.63
CA LYS A 70 -5.59 -9.93 4.21
C LYS A 70 -5.09 -11.15 3.41
N ARG A 71 -5.39 -12.36 3.91
CA ARG A 71 -4.86 -13.69 3.52
C ARG A 71 -4.27 -13.86 2.11
N ALA A 72 -4.94 -13.41 1.04
CA ALA A 72 -4.48 -13.58 -0.35
C ALA A 72 -3.41 -12.58 -0.82
N GLY A 73 -3.12 -11.53 -0.06
CA GLY A 73 -2.27 -10.43 -0.51
C GLY A 73 -2.89 -9.70 -1.70
N VAL A 74 -2.07 -8.95 -2.44
CA VAL A 74 -2.48 -8.29 -3.68
C VAL A 74 -1.82 -9.03 -4.84
N PRO A 75 -2.50 -9.30 -5.97
CA PRO A 75 -1.88 -9.92 -7.15
C PRO A 75 -0.84 -9.00 -7.79
N GLY A 76 0.17 -9.56 -8.47
CA GLY A 76 1.24 -8.80 -9.14
C GLY A 76 0.72 -7.81 -10.18
N GLN A 77 -0.45 -8.10 -10.76
CA GLN A 77 -1.19 -7.25 -11.69
C GLN A 77 -1.63 -5.90 -11.10
N ALA A 78 -1.62 -5.78 -9.77
CA ALA A 78 -1.98 -4.55 -9.07
C ALA A 78 -0.79 -3.59 -8.89
N LEU A 79 0.44 -4.04 -9.16
CA LEU A 79 1.61 -3.15 -9.10
C LEU A 79 1.44 -2.03 -10.14
N GLY A 80 1.69 -0.80 -9.73
CA GLY A 80 1.44 0.41 -10.53
C GLY A 80 -0.01 0.89 -10.55
N GLN A 81 -0.96 0.14 -9.98
CA GLN A 81 -2.35 0.55 -9.93
C GLN A 81 -2.68 1.46 -8.74
N LYS A 82 -3.79 2.18 -8.88
CA LYS A 82 -4.30 3.09 -7.86
C LYS A 82 -4.95 2.35 -6.70
N VAL A 83 -4.78 2.91 -5.51
CA VAL A 83 -5.45 2.52 -4.26
C VAL A 83 -6.15 3.73 -3.64
N LYS A 84 -7.26 3.48 -2.95
CA LYS A 84 -8.01 4.54 -2.25
C LYS A 84 -7.96 4.30 -0.75
N ILE A 85 -7.67 5.36 0.01
CA ILE A 85 -7.89 5.38 1.46
C ILE A 85 -9.39 5.64 1.69
N ILE A 86 -10.05 4.74 2.43
CA ILE A 86 -11.48 4.88 2.79
C ILE A 86 -11.64 5.51 4.17
N LYS A 87 -10.86 5.05 5.15
CA LYS A 87 -11.04 5.40 6.56
C LYS A 87 -9.71 5.69 7.19
#